data_AF-A0A7W0T1K0-F1
#
_entry.id   AF-A0A7W0T1K0-F1
#
_cell.length_a   1.000
_cell.length_b   1.000
_cell.length_c   1.000
_cell.angle_alpha   90.00
_cell.angle_beta   90.00
_cell.angle_gamma   90.00
#
_symmetry.space_group_name_H-M   'P 1'
#
loop_
_entity.id
_entity.type
_entity.pdbx_description
1 polymer ?
#
loop_
_entity_poly.entity_id
_entity_poly.type
_entity_poly.pdbx_seq_one_letter_code
_entity_poly.pdbx_strand_id
1 'polypeptide(L)'
;MPRVERGESFNAGVVVFSRSLRFLGMRWALDPWKLNALSEGTDPDFVESQLLAMEAVARGAVDGGPMARMELAERFHWLAAPSSTMIQPSAVHTGVTVDPAATLERLFGELVG
;
A
#
# COMPACT_ATOMS: atom_id res chain seq x y z
N MET A 1 -13.63 -10.51 -8.41
CA MET A 1 -13.00 -10.25 -7.10
C MET A 1 -12.00 -11.37 -6.84
N PRO A 2 -10.70 -11.07 -6.63
CA PRO A 2 -9.71 -12.10 -6.29
C PRO A 2 -10.19 -12.90 -5.07
N ARG A 3 -10.13 -14.23 -5.14
CA ARG A 3 -10.59 -15.08 -4.04
C ARG A 3 -9.46 -15.25 -3.04
N VAL A 4 -9.47 -14.46 -1.96
CA VAL A 4 -8.53 -14.59 -0.83
C VAL A 4 -8.49 -16.05 -0.30
N GLU A 5 -9.62 -16.76 -0.36
CA GLU A 5 -9.73 -18.18 0.05
C GLU A 5 -8.94 -19.18 -0.82
N ARG A 6 -8.51 -18.78 -2.03
CA ARG A 6 -7.64 -19.59 -2.91
C ARG A 6 -6.16 -19.20 -2.81
N GLY A 7 -5.82 -18.16 -2.03
CA GLY A 7 -4.44 -17.68 -1.89
C GLY A 7 -3.90 -16.91 -3.09
N GLU A 8 -4.76 -16.51 -4.03
CA GLU A 8 -4.37 -15.80 -5.26
C GLU A 8 -4.20 -14.30 -4.96
N SER A 9 -2.96 -13.84 -4.82
CA SER A 9 -2.60 -12.43 -4.66
C SER A 9 -1.27 -12.11 -5.33
N PHE A 10 -1.05 -10.82 -5.58
CA PHE A 10 0.24 -10.27 -5.97
C PHE A 10 0.47 -8.97 -5.22
N ASN A 11 1.74 -8.60 -5.04
CA ASN A 11 2.08 -7.34 -4.41
C ASN A 11 1.88 -6.20 -5.41
N ALA A 12 1.03 -5.24 -5.06
CA ALA A 12 0.83 -4.01 -5.83
C ALA A 12 1.58 -2.81 -5.23
N GLY A 13 2.16 -2.94 -4.04
CA GLY A 13 2.85 -1.84 -3.38
C GLY A 13 3.52 -2.20 -2.06
N VAL A 14 4.27 -1.24 -1.53
CA VAL A 14 5.01 -1.30 -0.27
C VAL A 14 4.73 -0.05 0.53
N VAL A 15 4.52 -0.22 1.84
CA VAL A 15 4.45 0.88 2.82
C VAL A 15 5.59 0.72 3.81
N VAL A 16 6.34 1.80 4.06
CA VAL A 16 7.40 1.84 5.08
C VAL A 16 7.07 2.90 6.11
N PHE A 17 7.14 2.52 7.37
CA PHE A 17 6.89 3.38 8.53
C PHE A 17 8.07 3.35 9.49
N SER A 18 8.50 4.54 9.93
CA SER A 18 9.47 4.70 11.01
C SER A 18 9.08 5.87 11.89
N ARG A 19 8.67 5.58 13.13
CA ARG A 19 8.32 6.62 14.11
C ARG A 19 9.54 7.46 14.51
N SER A 20 10.69 6.83 14.73
CA SER A 20 11.93 7.51 15.17
C SER A 20 12.47 8.46 14.09
N LEU A 21 12.36 8.07 12.82
CA LEU A 21 12.80 8.88 11.67
C LEU A 21 11.67 9.76 11.10
N ARG A 22 10.47 9.74 11.73
CA ARG A 22 9.27 10.49 11.31
C ARG A 22 8.91 10.28 9.84
N PHE A 23 8.96 9.03 9.39
CA PHE A 23 8.72 8.65 8.00
C PHE A 23 7.51 7.74 7.87
N LEU A 24 6.67 8.04 6.87
CA LEU A 24 5.65 7.16 6.34
C LEU A 24 5.64 7.37 4.82
N GLY A 25 5.93 6.32 4.08
CA GLY A 25 5.98 6.36 2.62
C GLY A 25 5.31 5.14 2.03
N MET A 26 4.69 5.34 0.88
CA MET A 26 4.07 4.29 0.09
C MET A 26 4.59 4.38 -1.36
N ARG A 27 4.88 3.23 -1.95
CA ARG A 27 5.13 3.07 -3.39
C ARG A 27 4.25 1.95 -3.90
N TRP A 28 3.72 2.12 -5.10
CA TRP A 28 2.85 1.14 -5.71
C TRP A 28 3.04 1.14 -7.22
N ALA A 29 2.78 -0.01 -7.83
CA ALA A 29 2.64 -0.19 -9.27
C ALA A 29 1.57 -1.24 -9.50
N LEU A 30 0.67 -0.94 -10.42
CA LEU A 30 -0.40 -1.85 -10.81
C LEU A 30 -0.09 -2.37 -12.21
N ASP A 31 0.00 -3.69 -12.34
CA ASP A 31 0.07 -4.37 -13.63
C ASP A 31 -1.34 -4.82 -14.04
N PRO A 32 -1.98 -4.18 -15.04
CA PRO A 32 -3.32 -4.53 -15.48
C PRO A 32 -3.43 -5.98 -15.99
N TRP A 33 -2.35 -6.54 -16.53
CA TRP A 33 -2.33 -7.92 -17.01
C TRP A 33 -2.42 -8.91 -15.85
N LYS A 34 -1.66 -8.67 -14.77
CA LYS A 34 -1.72 -9.49 -13.55
C LYS A 34 -3.06 -9.35 -12.86
N LEU A 35 -3.59 -8.13 -12.78
CA LEU A 35 -4.91 -7.89 -12.20
C LEU A 35 -6.00 -8.66 -12.96
N ASN A 36 -6.00 -8.58 -14.29
CA ASN A 36 -6.97 -9.29 -15.12
C ASN A 36 -6.79 -10.81 -15.06
N ALA A 37 -5.55 -11.30 -14.97
CA ALA A 37 -5.27 -12.74 -14.83
C ALA A 37 -5.79 -13.32 -13.50
N LEU A 38 -5.74 -12.55 -12.41
CA LEU A 38 -6.21 -12.98 -11.09
C LEU A 38 -7.72 -12.82 -10.89
N SER A 39 -8.30 -11.80 -11.52
CA SER A 39 -9.71 -11.50 -11.37
C SER A 39 -10.22 -10.82 -12.64
N GLU A 40 -10.62 -11.64 -13.60
CA GLU A 40 -11.24 -11.22 -14.85
C GLU A 40 -12.42 -10.27 -14.57
N GLY A 41 -12.46 -9.16 -15.30
CA GLY A 41 -13.50 -8.12 -15.14
C GLY A 41 -13.29 -7.17 -13.96
N THR A 42 -12.12 -7.20 -13.30
CA THR A 42 -11.75 -6.14 -12.35
C THR A 42 -11.36 -4.88 -13.10
N ASP A 43 -11.96 -3.75 -12.72
CA ASP A 43 -11.65 -2.44 -13.26
C ASP A 43 -10.29 -1.95 -12.73
N PRO A 44 -9.24 -1.82 -13.56
CA PRO A 44 -7.94 -1.32 -13.14
C PRO A 44 -8.00 0.11 -12.61
N ASP A 45 -8.85 0.97 -13.19
CA ASP A 45 -8.97 2.38 -12.81
C ASP A 45 -9.52 2.51 -11.39
N PHE A 46 -10.46 1.62 -11.03
CA PHE A 46 -10.96 1.53 -9.67
C PHE A 46 -9.84 1.16 -8.68
N VAL A 47 -9.02 0.15 -8.99
CA VAL A 47 -7.89 -0.25 -8.12
C VAL A 47 -6.86 0.85 -8.01
N GLU A 48 -6.54 1.53 -9.12
CA GLU A 48 -5.63 2.66 -9.16
C GLU A 48 -6.13 3.81 -8.28
N SER A 49 -7.42 4.14 -8.34
CA SER A 49 -8.02 5.18 -7.49
C SER A 49 -7.88 4.87 -5.99
N GLN A 50 -7.98 3.59 -5.61
CA GLN A 50 -7.79 3.16 -4.23
C GLN A 50 -6.32 3.30 -3.80
N LEU A 51 -5.38 2.89 -4.66
CA LEU A 51 -3.94 3.03 -4.40
C LEU A 51 -3.52 4.50 -4.26
N LEU A 52 -4.04 5.37 -5.13
CA LEU A 52 -3.84 6.83 -5.05
C LEU A 52 -4.36 7.41 -3.73
N ALA A 53 -5.55 6.99 -3.29
CA ALA A 53 -6.11 7.43 -2.01
C ALA A 53 -5.24 6.96 -0.82
N MET A 54 -4.77 5.72 -0.84
CA MET A 54 -3.85 5.19 0.18
C MET A 54 -2.52 5.94 0.20
N GLU A 55 -1.95 6.25 -0.98
CA GLU A 55 -0.72 7.05 -1.08
C GLU A 55 -0.92 8.46 -0.53
N ALA A 56 -2.07 9.10 -0.82
CA ALA A 56 -2.42 10.41 -0.28
C ALA A 56 -2.48 10.39 1.26
N VAL A 57 -3.04 9.32 1.85
CA VAL A 57 -3.02 9.10 3.31
C VAL A 57 -1.59 8.92 3.83
N ALA A 58 -0.75 8.11 3.17
CA ALA A 58 0.64 7.91 3.59
C ALA A 58 1.41 9.24 3.63
N ARG A 59 1.26 10.04 2.56
CA ARG A 59 1.88 11.37 2.41
C ARG A 59 1.31 12.44 3.34
N GLY A 60 0.15 12.21 3.95
CA GLY A 60 -0.57 13.20 4.72
C GLY A 60 -1.05 14.37 3.86
N ALA A 61 -1.49 14.08 2.63
CA ALA A 61 -1.93 15.09 1.68
C ALA A 61 -3.22 15.78 2.13
N VAL A 62 -3.34 17.10 1.90
CA VAL A 62 -4.49 17.90 2.37
C VAL A 62 -5.81 17.48 1.73
N ASP A 63 -5.73 16.98 0.50
CA ASP A 63 -6.81 16.42 -0.32
C ASP A 63 -7.07 14.92 -0.06
N GLY A 64 -6.24 14.23 0.71
CA GLY A 64 -6.37 12.80 1.05
C GLY A 64 -7.46 12.46 2.09
N GLY A 65 -8.40 13.37 2.32
CA GLY A 65 -9.50 13.19 3.26
C GLY A 65 -9.09 13.22 4.75
N PRO A 66 -10.00 12.83 5.67
CA PRO A 66 -9.77 12.91 7.11
C PRO A 66 -8.58 12.06 7.60
N MET A 67 -8.36 10.92 6.96
CA MET A 67 -7.32 9.96 7.34
C MET A 67 -5.93 10.53 7.09
N ALA A 68 -5.75 11.29 6.01
CA ALA A 68 -4.49 11.95 5.72
C ALA A 68 -4.10 13.02 6.76
N ARG A 69 -5.07 13.52 7.55
CA ARG A 69 -4.85 14.52 8.61
C ARG A 69 -4.51 13.91 9.97
N MET A 70 -4.58 12.59 10.11
CA MET A 70 -4.23 11.91 11.34
C MET A 70 -2.71 11.97 11.61
N GLU A 71 -2.30 11.67 12.83
CA GLU A 71 -0.88 11.58 13.18
C GLU A 71 -0.20 10.43 12.41
N LEU A 72 1.12 10.53 12.22
CA LEU A 72 1.91 9.59 11.39
C LEU A 72 1.65 8.12 11.75
N ALA A 73 1.58 7.80 13.03
CA ALA A 73 1.33 6.44 13.51
C ALA A 73 -0.11 5.97 13.25
N GLU A 74 -1.09 6.86 13.36
CA GLU A 74 -2.50 6.56 13.11
C GLU A 74 -2.73 6.30 11.61
N ARG A 75 -2.08 7.08 10.74
CA ARG A 75 -2.11 6.83 9.28
C ARG A 75 -1.53 5.46 8.93
N PHE A 76 -0.41 5.09 9.56
CA PHE A 76 0.15 3.75 9.38
C PHE A 76 -0.82 2.64 9.87
N HIS A 77 -1.44 2.80 11.04
CA HIS A 77 -2.42 1.82 11.54
C HIS A 77 -3.62 1.69 10.61
N TRP A 78 -4.10 2.81 10.05
CA TRP A 78 -5.17 2.79 9.07
C TRP A 78 -4.77 2.05 7.78
N LEU A 79 -3.56 2.31 7.25
CA LEU A 79 -3.03 1.63 6.06
C LEU A 79 -2.79 0.12 6.29
N ALA A 80 -2.42 -0.28 7.51
CA ALA A 80 -2.18 -1.67 7.88
C ALA A 80 -3.46 -2.43 8.27
N ALA A 81 -4.59 -1.74 8.41
CA ALA A 81 -5.87 -2.35 8.76
C ALA A 81 -6.58 -2.89 7.50
N PRO A 82 -7.09 -4.14 7.53
CA PRO A 82 -7.93 -4.67 6.47
C PRO A 82 -9.16 -3.78 6.25
N SER A 83 -9.29 -3.18 5.06
CA SER A 83 -10.35 -2.19 4.78
C SER A 83 -11.00 -2.36 3.40
N SER A 84 -10.44 -3.17 2.50
CA SER A 84 -10.94 -3.38 1.14
C SER A 84 -10.92 -4.86 0.76
N THR A 85 -11.95 -5.37 0.09
CA THR A 85 -11.96 -6.76 -0.43
C THR A 85 -11.05 -6.95 -1.64
N MET A 86 -10.47 -5.87 -2.17
CA MET A 86 -9.64 -5.88 -3.37
C MET A 86 -8.16 -5.63 -3.08
N ILE A 87 -7.86 -4.70 -2.18
CA ILE A 87 -6.50 -4.41 -1.71
C ILE A 87 -6.43 -4.78 -0.24
N GLN A 88 -5.58 -5.74 0.08
CA GLN A 88 -5.40 -6.23 1.45
C GLN A 88 -3.96 -5.95 1.90
N PRO A 89 -3.75 -5.32 3.06
CA PRO A 89 -2.42 -5.19 3.61
C PRO A 89 -1.86 -6.58 3.97
N SER A 90 -0.58 -6.80 3.70
CA SER A 90 0.12 -7.99 4.21
C SER A 90 0.35 -7.89 5.71
N ALA A 91 0.86 -8.96 6.32
CA ALA A 91 1.40 -8.89 7.67
C ALA A 91 2.45 -7.77 7.79
N VAL A 92 2.47 -7.09 8.94
CA VAL A 92 3.48 -6.07 9.24
C VAL A 92 4.79 -6.76 9.60
N HIS A 93 5.86 -6.39 8.91
CA HIS A 93 7.21 -6.89 9.15
C HIS A 93 8.06 -5.79 9.79
N THR A 94 8.80 -6.12 10.84
CA THR A 94 9.68 -5.17 11.54
C THR A 94 11.10 -5.26 10.98
N GLY A 95 11.84 -4.14 11.06
CA GLY A 95 13.21 -4.06 10.57
C GLY A 95 13.94 -2.84 11.11
N VAL A 96 15.23 -2.73 10.78
CA VAL A 96 16.08 -1.60 11.16
C VAL A 96 16.55 -0.89 9.90
N THR A 97 16.49 0.43 9.90
CA THR A 97 17.01 1.26 8.82
C THR A 97 17.45 2.62 9.35
N VAL A 98 18.41 3.22 8.67
CA VAL A 98 18.84 4.62 8.86
C VAL A 98 18.31 5.53 7.74
N ASP A 99 17.82 4.95 6.64
CA ASP A 99 17.22 5.66 5.52
C ASP A 99 15.95 4.92 5.06
N PRO A 100 14.78 5.33 5.57
CA PRO A 100 13.52 4.66 5.28
C PRO A 100 13.04 4.94 3.84
N ALA A 101 13.47 6.05 3.23
CA ALA A 101 13.14 6.35 1.83
C ALA A 101 13.90 5.41 0.88
N ALA A 102 15.21 5.24 1.07
CA ALA A 102 15.99 4.25 0.30
C ALA A 102 15.51 2.81 0.55
N THR A 103 15.09 2.51 1.79
CA THR A 103 14.52 1.20 2.13
C THR A 103 13.20 0.97 1.39
N LEU A 104 12.34 1.98 1.28
CA LEU A 104 11.09 1.91 0.53
C LEU A 104 11.35 1.59 -0.95
N GLU A 105 12.23 2.33 -1.61
CA GLU A 105 12.55 2.09 -3.03
C GLU A 105 13.17 0.70 -3.25
N ARG A 106 14.08 0.27 -2.37
CA ARG A 106 14.67 -1.08 -2.43
C ARG A 106 13.61 -2.17 -2.28
N LEU A 107 12.79 -2.11 -1.23
CA LEU A 107 11.74 -3.10 -0.99
C LEU A 107 10.72 -3.12 -2.12
N PHE A 108 10.39 -1.95 -2.67
CA PHE A 108 9.50 -1.85 -3.82
C PHE A 108 10.07 -2.61 -5.03
N GLY A 109 11.33 -2.40 -5.38
CA GLY A 109 11.99 -3.13 -6.48
C GLY A 109 12.18 -4.64 -6.23
N GLU A 110 12.23 -5.08 -4.97
CA GLU A 110 12.35 -6.50 -4.61
C GLU A 110 11.00 -7.22 -4.56
N LEU A 111 9.95 -6.53 -4.11
CA LEU A 111 8.68 -7.15 -3.75
C LEU A 111 7.55 -6.87 -4.75
N VAL A 112 7.67 -5.83 -5.58
CA VAL A 112 6.65 -5.42 -6.55
C VAL A 112 7.24 -5.53 -7.95
N GLY A 113 6.65 -6.40 -8.76
CA GLY A 113 7.12 -6.70 -10.11
C GLY A 113 6.16 -7.60 -10.82
#